data_AF-C1DZ90-F1
#
_entry.id   AF-C1DZ90-F1
#
_cell.length_a   1.000
_cell.length_b   1.000
_cell.length_c   1.000
_cell.angle_alpha   90.00
_cell.angle_beta   90.00
_cell.angle_gamma   90.00
#
_symmetry.space_group_name_H-M   'P 1'
#
loop_
_entity.id
_entity.type
_entity.pdbx_description
1 polymer ?
#
loop_
_entity_poly.entity_id
_entity_poly.type
_entity_poly.pdbx_seq_one_letter_code
_entity_poly.pdbx_strand_id
1 'polypeptide(L)'
;MSASPLAAARAPLARPARHRLGGHRITLTPSRAVRSVARAASPLDDVRAGDLISLDFGEDEDAKETRRLIAREWLLEVTETTETPASVRGICRGRAFVLDGTSMRLVPAPEPSQPDLASEPWVQRAYPEWHALLRRLEVDGRYPAPTATAIAKALPNKGVVVSGGVTKITSYDELKARVAAEPGFWRDGTPPRAPPMTVHEHATLNAGEILATLRGHRGVVMCQLWAGWEDADSNDANANVHVVQPVDAPFVTRALRDAAVDALTGERTIGIRCVPIAGMDPAKGLTALVHASKSPFAERAKHLATFGAQAALVAGSPYYQLLVGRILGYDARNIEAHVAEKGGVLTAAIVAEVAKDLAALAPGGDSPATPWRDEYGRSFDDLVGDDEEAAARVFGSAVVGDEEGGKKGGKRRGKRKGGRSTASSVADAEAMFGRRGR
;
A
#
# COMPACT_ATOMS: atom_id res chain seq x y z
N MET A 1 -18.60 22.81 -69.41
CA MET A 1 -19.31 21.77 -70.19
C MET A 1 -19.76 20.68 -69.22
N SER A 2 -20.95 20.10 -69.42
CA SER A 2 -21.52 18.88 -68.77
C SER A 2 -21.39 18.76 -67.22
N ALA A 3 -22.39 18.96 -66.37
CA ALA A 3 -23.78 18.43 -66.28
C ALA A 3 -23.94 17.18 -65.37
N SER A 4 -24.56 17.45 -64.21
CA SER A 4 -25.51 16.64 -63.43
C SER A 4 -25.10 15.42 -62.56
N PRO A 5 -25.74 15.25 -61.37
CA PRO A 5 -25.57 14.13 -60.44
C PRO A 5 -26.72 13.10 -60.50
N LEU A 6 -26.52 11.91 -59.90
CA LEU A 6 -27.51 10.91 -59.41
C LEU A 6 -26.71 9.66 -58.92
N ALA A 7 -27.16 8.78 -58.02
CA ALA A 7 -28.44 8.64 -57.31
C ALA A 7 -28.24 8.03 -55.90
N ALA A 8 -29.19 8.25 -54.99
CA ALA A 8 -29.24 7.57 -53.69
C ALA A 8 -29.78 6.14 -53.82
N ALA A 9 -28.98 5.14 -53.45
CA ALA A 9 -29.42 3.74 -53.39
C ALA A 9 -30.26 3.47 -52.14
N ARG A 10 -31.60 3.54 -52.27
CA ARG A 10 -32.51 2.98 -51.27
C ARG A 10 -32.40 1.46 -51.25
N ALA A 11 -32.03 0.89 -50.11
CA ALA A 11 -32.11 -0.56 -49.89
C ALA A 11 -33.56 -1.08 -50.06
N PRO A 12 -33.77 -2.29 -50.60
CA PRO A 12 -35.10 -2.83 -50.81
C PRO A 12 -35.79 -3.16 -49.49
N LEU A 13 -37.01 -2.65 -49.32
CA LEU A 13 -37.92 -3.11 -48.26
C LEU A 13 -38.29 -4.58 -48.51
N ALA A 14 -37.73 -5.48 -47.71
CA ALA A 14 -38.06 -6.90 -47.76
C ALA A 14 -39.56 -7.10 -47.51
N ARG A 15 -40.26 -7.69 -48.48
CA ARG A 15 -41.66 -8.13 -48.29
C ARG A 15 -41.68 -9.29 -47.29
N PRO A 16 -42.53 -9.27 -46.25
CA PRO A 16 -42.66 -10.40 -45.35
C PRO A 16 -43.24 -11.61 -46.10
N ALA A 17 -42.65 -12.79 -45.88
CA ALA A 17 -43.10 -14.05 -46.44
C ALA A 17 -44.52 -14.38 -45.97
N ARG A 18 -45.40 -14.79 -46.89
CA ARG A 18 -46.78 -15.17 -46.60
C ARG A 18 -46.92 -16.70 -46.64
N HIS A 19 -46.85 -17.35 -45.49
CA HIS A 19 -47.28 -18.74 -45.37
C HIS A 19 -48.76 -18.81 -44.97
N ARG A 20 -49.50 -19.72 -45.61
CA ARG A 20 -50.86 -20.12 -45.24
C ARG A 20 -50.82 -21.52 -44.63
N LEU A 21 -51.29 -21.65 -43.39
CA LEU A 21 -51.62 -22.91 -42.74
C LEU A 21 -52.98 -22.75 -42.07
N GLY A 22 -53.89 -23.71 -42.27
CA GLY A 22 -55.06 -23.91 -41.40
C GLY A 22 -56.08 -22.78 -41.26
N GLY A 23 -56.38 -22.00 -42.32
CA GLY A 23 -57.60 -21.16 -42.37
C GLY A 23 -57.67 -19.91 -41.48
N HIS A 24 -56.80 -19.74 -40.48
CA HIS A 24 -56.82 -18.60 -39.56
C HIS A 24 -55.76 -17.53 -39.91
N ARG A 25 -56.13 -16.27 -39.74
CA ARG A 25 -55.32 -15.10 -40.12
C ARG A 25 -54.50 -14.61 -38.92
N ILE A 26 -53.34 -15.21 -38.69
CA ILE A 26 -52.42 -14.78 -37.62
C ILE A 26 -51.57 -13.61 -38.11
N THR A 27 -51.73 -12.44 -37.48
CA THR A 27 -50.87 -11.28 -37.67
C THR A 27 -49.67 -11.40 -36.72
N LEU A 28 -48.53 -11.85 -37.22
CA LEU A 28 -47.28 -11.79 -36.47
C LEU A 28 -46.80 -10.33 -36.44
N THR A 29 -47.02 -9.66 -35.31
CA THR A 29 -46.30 -8.42 -35.00
C THR A 29 -44.81 -8.74 -34.92
N PRO A 30 -43.93 -8.02 -35.65
CA PRO A 30 -42.51 -8.23 -35.49
C PRO A 30 -42.13 -7.88 -34.05
N SER A 31 -41.58 -8.86 -33.33
CA SER A 31 -40.93 -8.61 -32.05
C SER A 31 -39.97 -7.43 -32.25
N ARG A 32 -40.08 -6.44 -31.36
CA ARG A 32 -39.25 -5.24 -31.40
C ARG A 32 -37.83 -5.68 -31.12
N ALA A 33 -37.08 -5.98 -32.19
CA ALA A 33 -35.70 -6.40 -32.11
C ALA A 33 -34.94 -5.34 -31.31
N VAL A 34 -34.67 -5.66 -30.04
CA VAL A 34 -33.76 -4.89 -29.21
C VAL A 34 -32.43 -5.00 -29.91
N ARG A 35 -32.09 -3.98 -30.70
CA ARG A 35 -30.70 -3.75 -31.07
C ARG A 35 -29.99 -3.58 -29.74
N SER A 36 -29.31 -4.62 -29.28
CA SER A 36 -28.22 -4.48 -28.33
C SER A 36 -27.23 -3.55 -29.00
N VAL A 37 -27.34 -2.27 -28.68
CA VAL A 37 -26.26 -1.33 -28.97
C VAL A 37 -25.09 -1.89 -28.18
N ALA A 38 -24.09 -2.44 -28.88
CA ALA A 38 -22.89 -2.90 -28.23
C ALA A 38 -22.35 -1.73 -27.44
N ARG A 39 -22.37 -1.84 -26.10
CA ARG A 39 -21.77 -0.87 -25.19
C ARG A 39 -20.31 -0.80 -25.63
N ALA A 40 -19.86 0.40 -26.03
CA ALA A 40 -18.44 0.59 -26.27
C ALA A 40 -17.72 0.22 -24.96
N ALA A 41 -16.72 -0.66 -25.05
CA ALA A 41 -16.00 -1.14 -23.87
C ALA A 41 -15.43 0.07 -23.13
N SER A 42 -15.75 0.19 -21.84
CA SER A 42 -15.15 1.20 -20.99
C SER A 42 -13.67 0.85 -20.79
N PRO A 43 -12.76 1.84 -20.72
CA PRO A 43 -11.39 1.62 -20.26
C PRO A 43 -11.29 0.99 -18.86
N LEU A 44 -12.41 0.93 -18.12
CA LEU A 44 -12.50 0.33 -16.79
C LEU A 44 -13.17 -1.06 -16.77
N ASP A 45 -13.66 -1.60 -17.90
CA ASP A 45 -14.45 -2.84 -17.91
C ASP A 45 -13.64 -4.08 -17.44
N ASP A 46 -12.32 -4.06 -17.59
CA ASP A 46 -11.40 -5.12 -17.15
C ASP A 46 -10.77 -4.85 -15.76
N VAL A 47 -11.02 -3.69 -15.15
CA VAL A 47 -10.46 -3.31 -13.85
C VAL A 47 -11.23 -3.96 -12.71
N ARG A 48 -10.54 -4.49 -11.70
CA ARG A 48 -11.10 -5.20 -10.54
C ARG A 48 -10.56 -4.66 -9.22
N ALA A 49 -11.29 -4.90 -8.13
CA ALA A 49 -10.77 -4.68 -6.78
C ALA A 49 -9.49 -5.50 -6.57
N GLY A 50 -8.46 -4.87 -6.00
CA GLY A 50 -7.12 -5.47 -5.86
C GLY A 50 -6.17 -5.20 -7.04
N ASP A 51 -6.61 -4.58 -8.14
CA ASP A 51 -5.72 -4.12 -9.20
C ASP A 51 -4.93 -2.86 -8.79
N LEU A 52 -3.73 -2.72 -9.35
CA LEU A 52 -2.97 -1.48 -9.41
C LEU A 52 -3.02 -0.95 -10.83
N ILE A 53 -3.58 0.24 -11.03
CA ILE A 53 -3.69 0.88 -12.34
C ILE A 53 -2.83 2.15 -12.39
N SER A 54 -2.19 2.39 -13.53
CA SER A 54 -1.54 3.66 -13.86
C SER A 54 -2.51 4.55 -14.62
N LEU A 55 -2.54 5.83 -14.27
CA LEU A 55 -3.41 6.86 -14.85
C LEU A 55 -2.57 7.86 -15.65
N ASP A 56 -2.78 7.95 -16.96
CA ASP A 56 -2.18 9.01 -17.78
C ASP A 56 -3.17 10.16 -18.03
N PHE A 57 -2.74 11.35 -17.64
CA PHE A 57 -3.48 12.60 -17.75
C PHE A 57 -3.16 13.38 -19.04
N GLY A 58 -2.29 12.85 -19.90
CA GLY A 58 -1.92 13.50 -21.16
C GLY A 58 -1.08 14.78 -20.98
N GLU A 59 -0.98 15.59 -22.03
CA GLU A 59 -0.10 16.77 -22.08
C GLU A 59 -0.84 18.12 -21.93
N ASP A 60 -2.12 18.12 -21.59
CA ASP A 60 -2.91 19.34 -21.40
C ASP A 60 -2.36 20.23 -20.26
N GLU A 61 -2.64 21.54 -20.25
CA GLU A 61 -2.12 22.44 -19.20
C GLU A 61 -2.58 22.03 -17.79
N ASP A 62 -3.84 21.62 -17.62
CA ASP A 62 -4.35 21.01 -16.38
C ASP A 62 -3.52 19.79 -15.95
N ALA A 63 -3.04 19.00 -16.92
CA ALA A 63 -2.18 17.85 -16.69
C ALA A 63 -0.72 18.25 -16.41
N LYS A 64 -0.21 19.36 -16.95
CA LYS A 64 1.11 19.92 -16.58
C LYS A 64 1.10 20.48 -15.17
N GLU A 65 0.05 21.18 -14.76
CA GLU A 65 -0.11 21.65 -13.38
C GLU A 65 -0.30 20.46 -12.42
N THR A 66 -1.10 19.46 -12.80
CA THR A 66 -1.21 18.19 -12.06
C THR A 66 0.13 17.44 -11.98
N ARG A 67 0.92 17.34 -13.06
CA ARG A 67 2.27 16.72 -13.06
C ARG A 67 3.27 17.50 -12.22
N ARG A 68 3.15 18.84 -12.11
CA ARG A 68 3.98 19.67 -11.22
C ARG A 68 3.59 19.50 -9.75
N LEU A 69 2.30 19.40 -9.46
CA LEU A 69 1.75 19.04 -8.15
C LEU A 69 1.90 17.54 -7.85
N ILE A 70 2.32 16.70 -8.79
CA ILE A 70 2.47 15.26 -8.60
C ILE A 70 3.74 14.79 -9.35
N ALA A 71 4.89 14.97 -8.71
CA ALA A 71 6.23 14.67 -9.26
C ALA A 71 6.57 13.17 -9.44
N ARG A 72 5.57 12.28 -9.47
CA ARG A 72 5.69 10.81 -9.66
C ARG A 72 4.44 10.29 -10.36
N GLU A 73 4.52 9.15 -11.03
CA GLU A 73 3.36 8.52 -11.67
C GLU A 73 2.16 8.33 -10.72
N TRP A 74 0.96 8.35 -11.30
CA TRP A 74 -0.29 8.16 -10.59
C TRP A 74 -0.70 6.69 -10.62
N LEU A 75 -0.29 5.98 -9.58
CA LEU A 75 -0.67 4.60 -9.34
C LEU A 75 -1.84 4.55 -8.36
N LEU A 76 -2.98 4.04 -8.81
CA LEU A 76 -4.21 3.89 -8.02
C LEU A 76 -4.42 2.42 -7.68
N GLU A 77 -4.39 2.08 -6.40
CA GLU A 77 -4.78 0.77 -5.89
C GLU A 77 -6.31 0.69 -5.83
N VAL A 78 -6.92 -0.15 -6.64
CA VAL A 78 -8.38 -0.27 -6.75
C VAL A 78 -8.95 -1.00 -5.53
N THR A 79 -9.84 -0.33 -4.81
CA THR A 79 -10.53 -0.89 -3.64
C THR A 79 -11.93 -1.41 -3.99
N GLU A 80 -12.61 -0.79 -4.95
CA GLU A 80 -14.01 -1.02 -5.27
C GLU A 80 -14.31 -0.63 -6.72
N THR A 81 -15.21 -1.36 -7.39
CA THR A 81 -15.60 -1.15 -8.78
C THR A 81 -17.11 -1.24 -8.94
N THR A 82 -17.73 -0.28 -9.62
CA THR A 82 -19.17 -0.28 -9.94
C THR A 82 -19.39 -0.40 -11.45
N GLU A 83 -20.38 -1.18 -11.90
CA GLU A 83 -20.59 -1.43 -13.33
C GLU A 83 -21.46 -0.37 -14.05
N THR A 84 -22.41 0.25 -13.31
CA THR A 84 -23.46 1.12 -13.88
C THR A 84 -23.82 2.29 -12.96
N PRO A 85 -23.33 3.52 -13.22
CA PRO A 85 -22.27 3.83 -14.19
C PRO A 85 -20.95 3.13 -13.84
N ALA A 86 -20.11 2.91 -14.85
CA ALA A 86 -18.77 2.37 -14.65
C ALA A 86 -17.97 3.35 -13.78
N SER A 87 -17.54 2.95 -12.59
CA SER A 87 -16.64 3.75 -11.77
C SER A 87 -15.67 2.89 -10.98
N VAL A 88 -14.48 3.43 -10.72
CA VAL A 88 -13.41 2.79 -9.98
C VAL A 88 -13.08 3.66 -8.80
N ARG A 89 -13.16 3.11 -7.59
CA ARG A 89 -12.69 3.75 -6.37
C ARG A 89 -11.40 3.07 -5.93
N GLY A 90 -10.43 3.87 -5.52
CA GLY A 90 -9.13 3.34 -5.12
C GLY A 90 -8.33 4.29 -4.26
N ILE A 91 -7.22 3.79 -3.73
CA ILE A 91 -6.28 4.52 -2.89
C ILE A 91 -5.04 4.89 -3.73
N CYS A 92 -4.69 6.17 -3.73
CA CYS A 92 -3.41 6.66 -4.21
C CYS A 92 -2.82 7.51 -3.09
N ARG A 93 -1.60 7.19 -2.63
CA ARG A 93 -0.86 7.98 -1.63
C ARG A 93 -1.68 8.24 -0.35
N GLY A 94 -2.26 7.17 0.19
CA GLY A 94 -3.05 7.23 1.43
C GLY A 94 -4.39 7.95 1.30
N ARG A 95 -4.85 8.21 0.07
CA ARG A 95 -6.09 8.96 -0.21
C ARG A 95 -7.01 8.19 -1.13
N ALA A 96 -8.29 8.17 -0.78
CA ALA A 96 -9.32 7.61 -1.64
C ALA A 96 -9.68 8.60 -2.76
N PHE A 97 -9.76 8.08 -3.98
CA PHE A 97 -10.23 8.77 -5.17
C PHE A 97 -11.33 7.95 -5.85
N VAL A 98 -12.16 8.62 -6.65
CA VAL A 98 -13.13 8.02 -7.56
C VAL A 98 -12.79 8.45 -8.97
N LEU A 99 -12.66 7.47 -9.87
CA LEU A 99 -12.53 7.65 -11.31
C LEU A 99 -13.87 7.29 -11.96
N ASP A 100 -14.58 8.29 -12.47
CA ASP A 100 -15.80 8.06 -13.26
C ASP A 100 -15.44 7.58 -14.67
N GLY A 101 -15.91 6.40 -15.06
CA GLY A 101 -15.63 5.77 -16.36
C GLY A 101 -16.43 6.32 -17.53
N THR A 102 -17.35 7.26 -17.30
CA THR A 102 -18.10 7.94 -18.37
C THR A 102 -17.36 9.19 -18.85
N SER A 103 -16.80 9.96 -17.91
CA SER A 103 -16.09 11.21 -18.15
C SER A 103 -14.56 11.10 -18.01
N MET A 104 -14.06 9.91 -17.65
CA MET A 104 -12.65 9.61 -17.34
C MET A 104 -12.04 10.63 -16.38
N ARG A 105 -12.79 10.98 -15.32
CA ARG A 105 -12.47 12.09 -14.43
C ARG A 105 -12.18 11.58 -13.02
N LEU A 106 -10.96 11.84 -12.56
CA LEU A 106 -10.51 11.51 -11.21
C LEU A 106 -10.87 12.66 -10.25
N VAL A 107 -11.59 12.34 -9.18
CA VAL A 107 -11.92 13.26 -8.08
C VAL A 107 -11.54 12.63 -6.73
N PRO A 108 -11.19 13.43 -5.69
CA PRO A 108 -11.09 12.92 -4.33
C PRO A 108 -12.43 12.29 -3.90
N ALA A 109 -12.37 11.13 -3.25
CA ALA A 109 -13.54 10.56 -2.60
C ALA A 109 -14.00 11.49 -1.44
N PRO A 110 -15.29 11.51 -1.10
CA PRO A 110 -15.79 12.37 -0.01
C PRO A 110 -15.14 12.02 1.33
N GLU A 111 -15.08 12.98 2.28
CA GLU A 111 -14.38 12.79 3.57
C GLU A 111 -14.76 11.49 4.33
N PRO A 112 -16.03 11.05 4.42
CA PRO A 112 -16.40 9.79 5.08
C PRO A 112 -15.90 8.52 4.36
N SER A 113 -15.35 8.67 3.16
CA SER A 113 -14.82 7.60 2.31
C SER A 113 -13.29 7.63 2.22
N GLN A 114 -12.62 8.58 2.89
CA GLN A 114 -11.17 8.61 3.02
C GLN A 114 -10.67 7.54 4.02
N PRO A 115 -9.48 6.96 3.83
CA PRO A 115 -8.94 5.98 4.77
C PRO A 115 -8.67 6.61 6.14
N ASP A 116 -9.13 5.95 7.21
CA ASP A 116 -8.82 6.33 8.60
C ASP A 116 -8.25 5.16 9.39
N LEU A 117 -6.95 4.92 9.22
CA LEU A 117 -6.16 3.94 9.97
C LEU A 117 -6.16 4.17 11.49
N ALA A 118 -6.61 5.33 11.99
CA ALA A 118 -6.68 5.61 13.42
C ALA A 118 -7.97 5.09 14.09
N SER A 119 -9.01 4.73 13.31
CA SER A 119 -10.23 4.07 13.80
C SER A 119 -10.31 2.57 13.49
N GLU A 120 -9.44 2.08 12.60
CA GLU A 120 -9.31 0.66 12.22
C GLU A 120 -8.95 -0.26 13.42
N PRO A 121 -9.80 -1.23 13.79
CA PRO A 121 -9.54 -2.09 14.96
C PRO A 121 -8.29 -2.97 14.85
N TRP A 122 -7.93 -3.40 13.63
CA TRP A 122 -6.71 -4.19 13.41
C TRP A 122 -5.43 -3.38 13.63
N VAL A 123 -5.44 -2.07 13.32
CA VAL A 123 -4.31 -1.17 13.61
C VAL A 123 -4.14 -1.03 15.12
N GLN A 124 -5.24 -0.81 15.86
CA GLN A 124 -5.20 -0.78 17.33
C GLN A 124 -4.66 -2.08 17.94
N ARG A 125 -5.01 -3.24 17.36
CA ARG A 125 -4.67 -4.56 17.91
C ARG A 125 -3.27 -5.07 17.54
N ALA A 126 -2.86 -4.93 16.28
CA ALA A 126 -1.58 -5.44 15.77
C ALA A 126 -0.45 -4.39 15.79
N TYR A 127 -0.80 -3.10 15.73
CA TYR A 127 0.15 -1.99 15.66
C TYR A 127 -0.16 -0.91 16.72
N PRO A 128 -0.22 -1.26 18.03
CA PRO A 128 -0.76 -0.38 19.06
C PRO A 128 0.00 0.96 19.21
N GLU A 129 1.31 0.99 19.00
CA GLU A 129 2.10 2.23 19.00
C GLU A 129 1.80 3.11 17.78
N TRP A 130 1.49 2.51 16.63
CA TRP A 130 1.07 3.23 15.42
C TRP A 130 -0.31 3.84 15.61
N HIS A 131 -1.29 3.06 16.07
CA HIS A 131 -2.60 3.60 16.45
C HIS A 131 -2.47 4.74 17.47
N ALA A 132 -1.64 4.59 18.51
CA ALA A 132 -1.40 5.65 19.50
C ALA A 132 -0.76 6.91 18.88
N LEU A 133 0.14 6.75 17.91
CA LEU A 133 0.71 7.86 17.14
C LEU A 133 -0.37 8.55 16.30
N LEU A 134 -1.14 7.81 15.49
CA LEU A 134 -2.18 8.36 14.62
C LEU A 134 -3.26 9.12 15.42
N ARG A 135 -3.78 8.53 16.51
CA ARG A 135 -4.75 9.18 17.42
C ARG A 135 -4.22 10.47 18.05
N ARG A 136 -2.90 10.62 18.22
CA ARG A 136 -2.26 11.86 18.71
C ARG A 136 -2.10 12.89 17.59
N LEU A 137 -1.64 12.46 16.42
CA LEU A 137 -1.54 13.32 15.23
C LEU A 137 -2.91 13.88 14.83
N GLU A 138 -4.00 13.13 15.05
CA GLU A 138 -5.39 13.58 14.88
C GLU A 138 -5.76 14.72 15.83
N VAL A 139 -5.38 14.63 17.11
CA VAL A 139 -5.56 15.72 18.08
C VAL A 139 -4.74 16.96 17.70
N ASP A 140 -3.56 16.76 17.12
CA ASP A 140 -2.69 17.83 16.63
C ASP A 140 -3.14 18.41 15.27
N GLY A 141 -4.17 17.84 14.61
CA GLY A 141 -4.61 18.24 13.26
C GLY A 141 -3.63 17.87 12.14
N ARG A 142 -2.69 16.96 12.40
CA ARG A 142 -1.66 16.46 11.46
C ARG A 142 -2.01 15.10 10.84
N TYR A 143 -3.04 14.43 11.36
CA TYR A 143 -3.58 13.20 10.79
C TYR A 143 -5.13 13.25 10.76
N PRO A 144 -5.81 12.66 9.75
CA PRO A 144 -5.24 12.25 8.48
C PRO A 144 -4.49 13.42 7.82
N ALA A 145 -3.49 13.12 6.99
CA ALA A 145 -2.84 14.12 6.12
C ALA A 145 -3.89 14.82 5.21
N PRO A 146 -3.57 15.76 4.29
CA PRO A 146 -4.52 16.77 3.81
C PRO A 146 -5.91 16.19 3.44
N THR A 147 -6.95 16.73 4.07
CA THR A 147 -8.34 16.27 3.93
C THR A 147 -8.79 16.26 2.46
N ALA A 148 -9.85 15.54 2.11
CA ALA A 148 -10.36 15.55 0.74
C ALA A 148 -10.63 16.99 0.26
N THR A 149 -11.06 17.87 1.17
CA THR A 149 -11.22 19.32 0.96
C THR A 149 -9.91 20.05 0.68
N ALA A 150 -8.80 19.69 1.34
CA ALA A 150 -7.48 20.29 1.09
C ALA A 150 -6.90 19.80 -0.26
N ILE A 151 -7.08 18.53 -0.59
CA ILE A 151 -6.64 17.96 -1.88
C ILE A 151 -7.50 18.49 -3.02
N ALA A 152 -8.81 18.63 -2.85
CA ALA A 152 -9.71 19.22 -3.84
C ALA A 152 -9.44 20.72 -4.10
N LYS A 153 -8.69 21.41 -3.22
CA LYS A 153 -8.18 22.77 -3.47
C LYS A 153 -6.83 22.78 -4.21
N ALA A 154 -6.04 21.72 -4.07
CA ALA A 154 -4.79 21.54 -4.81
C ALA A 154 -5.06 21.01 -6.23
N LEU A 155 -6.09 20.19 -6.41
CA LEU A 155 -6.57 19.77 -7.73
C LEU A 155 -7.46 20.85 -8.36
N PRO A 156 -7.53 20.92 -9.70
CA PRO A 156 -8.53 21.73 -10.40
C PRO A 156 -9.96 21.46 -9.89
N ASN A 157 -10.76 22.52 -9.73
CA ASN A 157 -12.09 22.53 -9.07
C ASN A 157 -13.15 21.51 -9.56
N LYS A 158 -12.87 20.73 -10.60
CA LYS A 158 -13.75 19.69 -11.16
C LYS A 158 -13.12 18.29 -11.13
N GLY A 159 -11.96 18.10 -10.51
CA GLY A 159 -11.11 16.92 -10.71
C GLY A 159 -10.30 17.00 -12.02
N VAL A 160 -9.53 15.96 -12.31
CA VAL A 160 -8.59 15.90 -13.44
C VAL A 160 -9.04 14.86 -14.47
N VAL A 161 -8.88 15.14 -15.77
CA VAL A 161 -9.22 14.21 -16.85
C VAL A 161 -8.05 13.26 -17.11
N VAL A 162 -8.32 11.96 -17.08
CA VAL A 162 -7.41 10.88 -17.47
C VAL A 162 -7.51 10.72 -18.99
N SER A 163 -6.85 11.59 -19.76
CA SER A 163 -6.96 11.66 -21.22
C SER A 163 -6.00 10.73 -21.99
N GLY A 164 -4.87 10.37 -21.38
CA GLY A 164 -3.93 9.40 -21.96
C GLY A 164 -4.34 7.93 -21.74
N GLY A 165 -5.19 7.68 -20.74
CA GLY A 165 -5.86 6.40 -20.51
C GLY A 165 -5.51 5.72 -19.20
N VAL A 166 -5.97 4.48 -19.06
CA VAL A 166 -5.81 3.65 -17.87
C VAL A 166 -5.11 2.35 -18.27
N THR A 167 -4.06 1.99 -17.53
CA THR A 167 -3.31 0.74 -17.77
C THR A 167 -3.23 -0.07 -16.48
N LYS A 168 -3.71 -1.32 -16.49
CA LYS A 168 -3.44 -2.26 -15.40
C LYS A 168 -1.96 -2.61 -15.36
N ILE A 169 -1.34 -2.47 -14.19
CA ILE A 169 0.09 -2.76 -13.96
C ILE A 169 0.29 -4.17 -13.39
N THR A 170 -0.51 -4.51 -12.38
CA THR A 170 -0.52 -5.80 -11.67
C THR A 170 -1.78 -5.85 -10.78
N SER A 171 -2.13 -6.99 -10.22
CA SER A 171 -3.00 -7.09 -9.04
C SER A 171 -2.21 -7.45 -7.77
N TYR A 172 -2.86 -7.34 -6.60
CA TYR A 172 -2.33 -7.84 -5.33
C TYR A 172 -2.12 -9.36 -5.34
N ASP A 173 -3.01 -10.10 -6.01
CA ASP A 173 -2.87 -11.56 -6.19
C ASP A 173 -1.73 -11.93 -7.13
N GLU A 174 -1.56 -11.18 -8.23
CA GLU A 174 -0.43 -11.32 -9.15
C GLU A 174 0.90 -11.01 -8.43
N LEU A 175 0.91 -10.01 -7.54
CA LEU A 175 2.07 -9.71 -6.68
C LEU A 175 2.33 -10.85 -5.68
N LYS A 176 1.31 -11.35 -4.96
CA LYS A 176 1.42 -12.52 -4.07
C LYS A 176 1.96 -13.75 -4.79
N ALA A 177 1.52 -14.00 -6.02
CA ALA A 177 1.99 -15.11 -6.85
C ALA A 177 3.43 -14.92 -7.31
N ARG A 178 3.80 -13.72 -7.81
CA ARG A 178 5.16 -13.40 -8.26
C ARG A 178 6.17 -13.44 -7.11
N VAL A 179 5.81 -12.96 -5.91
CA VAL A 179 6.65 -13.05 -4.70
C VAL A 179 6.89 -14.51 -4.30
N ALA A 180 5.88 -15.39 -4.43
CA ALA A 180 6.02 -16.81 -4.11
C ALA A 180 6.87 -17.59 -5.13
N ALA A 181 6.81 -17.21 -6.41
CA ALA A 181 7.58 -17.85 -7.48
C ALA A 181 9.04 -17.34 -7.54
N GLU A 182 9.23 -16.02 -7.44
CA GLU A 182 10.50 -15.33 -7.68
C GLU A 182 10.79 -14.27 -6.59
N PRO A 183 11.03 -14.67 -5.33
CA PRO A 183 11.16 -13.75 -4.19
C PRO A 183 12.40 -12.85 -4.24
N GLY A 184 13.38 -13.13 -5.13
CA GLY A 184 14.72 -12.53 -5.08
C GLY A 184 14.73 -11.00 -5.04
N PHE A 185 13.91 -10.35 -5.86
CA PHE A 185 13.81 -8.87 -5.89
C PHE A 185 13.42 -8.27 -4.52
N TRP A 186 12.55 -8.95 -3.76
CA TRP A 186 12.06 -8.51 -2.44
C TRP A 186 12.74 -9.19 -1.25
N ARG A 187 13.75 -10.03 -1.50
CA ARG A 187 14.48 -10.80 -0.48
C ARG A 187 15.97 -10.45 -0.44
N ASP A 188 16.60 -10.24 -1.59
CA ASP A 188 18.06 -10.25 -1.69
C ASP A 188 18.69 -8.85 -1.54
N GLY A 189 17.88 -7.79 -1.53
CA GLY A 189 18.37 -6.41 -1.62
C GLY A 189 18.87 -6.07 -3.04
N THR A 190 19.31 -4.83 -3.26
CA THR A 190 19.70 -4.35 -4.60
C THR A 190 21.08 -4.88 -5.02
N PRO A 191 21.21 -5.55 -6.18
CA PRO A 191 22.50 -6.01 -6.68
C PRO A 191 23.48 -4.89 -7.06
N PRO A 192 24.81 -5.13 -6.99
CA PRO A 192 25.80 -4.20 -7.53
C PRO A 192 25.55 -3.92 -9.00
N ARG A 193 25.49 -2.63 -9.38
CA ARG A 193 25.23 -2.16 -10.75
C ARG A 193 23.85 -2.59 -11.30
N ALA A 194 22.88 -2.87 -10.44
CA ALA A 194 21.50 -3.00 -10.87
C ALA A 194 21.04 -1.73 -11.63
N PRO A 195 20.17 -1.86 -12.65
CA PRO A 195 19.54 -0.69 -13.26
C PRO A 195 18.69 0.05 -12.21
N PRO A 196 18.42 1.35 -12.40
CA PRO A 196 17.44 2.06 -11.59
C PRO A 196 16.10 1.31 -11.61
N MET A 197 15.49 1.12 -10.43
CA MET A 197 14.18 0.47 -10.33
C MET A 197 13.16 1.23 -11.18
N THR A 198 12.31 0.48 -11.89
CA THR A 198 11.11 1.03 -12.52
C THR A 198 10.15 1.59 -11.47
N VAL A 199 9.24 2.47 -11.89
CA VAL A 199 8.24 3.06 -10.96
C VAL A 199 7.33 1.97 -10.38
N HIS A 200 7.00 0.93 -11.15
CA HIS A 200 6.22 -0.22 -10.69
C HIS A 200 6.94 -1.05 -9.63
N GLU A 201 8.25 -1.28 -9.81
CA GLU A 201 9.10 -1.97 -8.84
C GLU A 201 9.21 -1.15 -7.54
N HIS A 202 9.48 0.15 -7.62
CA HIS A 202 9.51 1.03 -6.45
C HIS A 202 8.14 1.08 -5.74
N ALA A 203 7.04 1.09 -6.48
CA ALA A 203 5.69 1.15 -5.91
C ALA A 203 5.28 -0.13 -5.17
N THR A 204 5.78 -1.29 -5.62
CA THR A 204 5.45 -2.61 -5.05
C THR A 204 6.52 -3.16 -4.11
N LEU A 205 7.65 -2.47 -3.92
CA LEU A 205 8.79 -2.92 -3.12
C LEU A 205 8.38 -3.27 -1.69
N ASN A 206 7.96 -2.29 -0.88
CA ASN A 206 7.61 -2.48 0.53
C ASN A 206 6.54 -3.56 0.73
N ALA A 207 5.51 -3.59 -0.13
CA ALA A 207 4.45 -4.58 -0.08
C ALA A 207 5.00 -5.99 -0.36
N GLY A 208 5.80 -6.14 -1.42
CA GLY A 208 6.42 -7.43 -1.77
C GLY A 208 7.43 -7.92 -0.72
N GLU A 209 8.15 -7.04 -0.03
CA GLU A 209 9.03 -7.44 1.09
C GLU A 209 8.22 -7.98 2.29
N ILE A 210 7.06 -7.41 2.57
CA ILE A 210 6.12 -7.95 3.58
C ILE A 210 5.56 -9.29 3.10
N LEU A 211 5.13 -9.39 1.85
CA LEU A 211 4.64 -10.61 1.22
C LEU A 211 5.69 -11.74 1.16
N ALA A 212 6.99 -11.39 1.12
CA ALA A 212 8.12 -12.33 1.17
C ALA A 212 8.53 -12.72 2.60
N THR A 213 8.09 -11.96 3.61
CA THR A 213 8.17 -12.35 5.03
C THR A 213 7.02 -13.29 5.39
N LEU A 214 5.83 -12.98 4.88
CA LEU A 214 4.83 -13.99 4.53
C LEU A 214 5.42 -14.89 3.41
N ARG A 215 4.82 -16.05 3.05
CA ARG A 215 5.49 -17.14 2.27
C ARG A 215 6.84 -17.67 2.85
N GLY A 216 7.39 -17.07 3.90
CA GLY A 216 8.58 -17.54 4.60
C GLY A 216 9.93 -17.31 3.88
N HIS A 217 9.99 -16.56 2.78
CA HIS A 217 11.24 -16.37 2.02
C HIS A 217 12.27 -15.50 2.74
N ARG A 218 11.85 -14.62 3.65
CA ARG A 218 12.71 -13.91 4.62
C ARG A 218 12.12 -13.96 6.02
N GLY A 219 12.98 -13.81 7.03
CA GLY A 219 12.57 -13.90 8.43
C GLY A 219 12.14 -12.58 9.06
N VAL A 220 12.61 -11.44 8.54
CA VAL A 220 12.33 -10.09 9.07
C VAL A 220 12.26 -9.09 7.91
N VAL A 221 11.30 -8.17 7.99
CA VAL A 221 11.19 -6.97 7.13
C VAL A 221 10.95 -5.73 7.99
N MET A 222 11.35 -4.57 7.46
CA MET A 222 11.13 -3.26 8.04
C MET A 222 10.21 -2.44 7.13
N CYS A 223 9.08 -1.96 7.65
CA CYS A 223 8.17 -1.07 6.93
C CYS A 223 8.03 0.26 7.68
N GLN A 224 8.38 1.38 7.06
CA GLN A 224 8.21 2.70 7.69
C GLN A 224 6.71 3.05 7.74
N LEU A 225 6.16 3.15 8.95
CA LEU A 225 4.75 3.50 9.19
C LEU A 225 4.53 5.02 9.27
N TRP A 226 5.56 5.75 9.68
CA TRP A 226 5.56 7.22 9.77
C TRP A 226 6.98 7.78 9.62
N ALA A 227 7.18 8.78 8.77
CA ALA A 227 8.42 9.52 8.53
C ALA A 227 8.20 11.01 8.86
N GLY A 228 8.50 11.41 10.10
CA GLY A 228 8.27 12.77 10.61
C GLY A 228 9.44 13.74 10.46
N TRP A 229 10.36 13.43 9.54
CA TRP A 229 11.50 14.27 9.17
C TRP A 229 11.35 14.88 7.77
N GLU A 230 10.43 14.39 6.94
CA GLU A 230 10.20 14.91 5.58
C GLU A 230 9.67 16.36 5.59
N ASP A 231 9.09 16.80 6.71
CA ASP A 231 8.59 18.17 6.93
C ASP A 231 9.68 19.21 7.30
N ALA A 232 10.90 18.79 7.68
CA ALA A 232 11.78 19.64 8.49
C ALA A 232 12.65 20.63 7.71
N ASP A 233 13.01 20.34 6.46
CA ASP A 233 14.02 21.10 5.70
C ASP A 233 13.41 22.04 4.64
N SER A 234 12.09 22.01 4.40
CA SER A 234 11.45 22.92 3.45
C SER A 234 11.00 24.23 4.10
N ASN A 235 11.88 25.24 4.07
CA ASN A 235 11.53 26.65 4.34
C ASN A 235 10.61 27.28 3.28
N ASP A 236 10.07 26.48 2.36
CA ASP A 236 9.19 26.93 1.28
C ASP A 236 7.73 26.79 1.71
N ALA A 237 7.04 27.92 1.86
CA ALA A 237 5.62 27.96 2.23
C ALA A 237 4.71 27.20 1.23
N ASN A 238 5.20 26.93 0.00
CA ASN A 238 4.50 26.17 -1.02
C ASN A 238 4.84 24.67 -1.04
N ALA A 239 5.79 24.18 -0.23
CA ALA A 239 6.12 22.74 -0.18
C ALA A 239 5.03 21.87 0.51
N ASN A 240 4.05 22.51 1.14
CA ASN A 240 3.02 21.91 2.02
C ASN A 240 1.94 21.04 1.33
N VAL A 241 2.22 20.40 0.20
CA VAL A 241 1.21 19.62 -0.55
C VAL A 241 1.52 18.10 -0.61
N HIS A 242 2.74 17.64 -0.27
CA HIS A 242 3.18 16.27 -0.56
C HIS A 242 3.86 15.51 0.58
N VAL A 243 3.24 15.44 1.75
CA VAL A 243 3.68 14.54 2.83
C VAL A 243 3.12 13.12 2.60
N VAL A 244 3.65 12.43 1.58
CA VAL A 244 3.28 11.04 1.24
C VAL A 244 4.10 10.09 2.10
N GLN A 245 3.45 9.40 3.05
CA GLN A 245 4.15 8.49 3.94
C GLN A 245 4.61 7.22 3.20
N PRO A 246 5.70 6.54 3.59
CA PRO A 246 6.10 5.29 2.91
C PRO A 246 5.08 4.14 3.04
N VAL A 247 4.18 4.21 4.02
CA VAL A 247 3.03 3.30 4.20
C VAL A 247 1.90 3.55 3.19
N ASP A 248 1.90 4.72 2.55
CA ASP A 248 0.93 5.14 1.53
C ASP A 248 1.25 4.60 0.12
N ALA A 249 2.36 3.85 -0.02
CA ALA A 249 2.70 3.16 -1.25
C ALA A 249 1.73 1.99 -1.55
N PRO A 250 1.47 1.68 -2.84
CA PRO A 250 0.51 0.65 -3.23
C PRO A 250 0.70 -0.69 -2.51
N PHE A 251 -0.43 -1.29 -2.12
CA PHE A 251 -0.56 -2.58 -1.42
C PHE A 251 0.09 -2.68 -0.03
N VAL A 252 0.86 -1.69 0.44
CA VAL A 252 1.54 -1.77 1.75
C VAL A 252 0.54 -1.94 2.88
N THR A 253 -0.54 -1.15 2.87
CA THR A 253 -1.61 -1.27 3.89
C THR A 253 -2.34 -2.62 3.82
N ARG A 254 -2.49 -3.25 2.63
CA ARG A 254 -3.03 -4.62 2.51
C ARG A 254 -2.06 -5.67 3.07
N ALA A 255 -0.79 -5.57 2.74
CA ALA A 255 0.23 -6.49 3.25
C ALA A 255 0.40 -6.40 4.78
N LEU A 256 0.30 -5.20 5.35
CA LEU A 256 0.25 -4.99 6.81
C LEU A 256 -1.05 -5.54 7.43
N ARG A 257 -2.17 -5.55 6.69
CA ARG A 257 -3.42 -6.16 7.12
C ARG A 257 -3.32 -7.69 7.15
N ASP A 258 -2.76 -8.31 6.12
CA ASP A 258 -2.50 -9.76 6.08
C ASP A 258 -1.53 -10.19 7.19
N ALA A 259 -0.47 -9.40 7.44
CA ALA A 259 0.42 -9.63 8.58
C ALA A 259 -0.32 -9.54 9.93
N ALA A 260 -1.33 -8.68 10.05
CA ALA A 260 -2.19 -8.61 11.25
C ALA A 260 -3.13 -9.80 11.37
N VAL A 261 -3.63 -10.38 10.26
CA VAL A 261 -4.40 -11.64 10.29
C VAL A 261 -3.55 -12.75 10.88
N ASP A 262 -2.35 -12.97 10.35
CA ASP A 262 -1.42 -14.00 10.82
C ASP A 262 -1.06 -13.77 12.30
N ALA A 263 -0.67 -12.55 12.68
CA ALA A 263 -0.26 -12.24 14.05
C ALA A 263 -1.39 -12.36 15.10
N LEU A 264 -2.66 -12.18 14.72
CA LEU A 264 -3.79 -12.19 15.64
C LEU A 264 -4.62 -13.47 15.63
N THR A 265 -4.55 -14.28 14.56
CA THR A 265 -5.36 -15.49 14.36
C THR A 265 -4.51 -16.76 14.22
N GLY A 266 -5.15 -17.93 14.26
CA GLY A 266 -4.50 -19.22 14.00
C GLY A 266 -3.26 -19.48 14.86
N GLU A 267 -2.19 -19.98 14.21
CA GLU A 267 -0.93 -20.37 14.84
C GLU A 267 -0.01 -19.19 15.22
N ARG A 268 -0.30 -17.97 14.76
CA ARG A 268 0.51 -16.76 15.01
C ARG A 268 1.97 -16.93 14.62
N THR A 269 2.17 -17.33 13.36
CA THR A 269 3.50 -17.58 12.80
C THR A 269 4.27 -16.29 12.51
N ILE A 270 3.59 -15.14 12.55
CA ILE A 270 4.15 -13.80 12.42
C ILE A 270 4.03 -13.03 13.74
N GLY A 271 5.10 -12.31 14.10
CA GLY A 271 5.12 -11.28 15.11
C GLY A 271 5.29 -9.89 14.50
N ILE A 272 4.76 -8.88 15.18
CA ILE A 272 4.82 -7.47 14.78
C ILE A 272 5.36 -6.66 15.96
N ARG A 273 6.26 -5.70 15.67
CA ARG A 273 6.76 -4.74 16.66
C ARG A 273 6.91 -3.37 16.02
N CYS A 274 6.24 -2.36 16.55
CA CYS A 274 6.49 -0.97 16.15
C CYS A 274 7.69 -0.40 16.93
N VAL A 275 8.57 0.31 16.23
CA VAL A 275 9.86 0.77 16.74
C VAL A 275 10.06 2.25 16.38
N PRO A 276 10.08 3.16 17.37
CA PRO A 276 10.45 4.55 17.13
C PRO A 276 11.97 4.68 16.99
N ILE A 277 12.45 5.83 16.50
CA ILE A 277 13.87 6.18 16.57
C ILE A 277 14.32 6.18 18.04
N ALA A 278 15.47 5.57 18.34
CA ALA A 278 15.97 5.43 19.71
C ALA A 278 16.07 6.79 20.42
N GLY A 279 15.44 6.89 21.60
CA GLY A 279 15.42 8.12 22.42
C GLY A 279 14.54 9.26 21.88
N MET A 280 13.85 9.09 20.74
CA MET A 280 13.01 10.13 20.14
C MET A 280 11.52 9.83 20.26
N ASP A 281 10.71 10.87 20.04
CA ASP A 281 9.25 10.74 19.95
C ASP A 281 8.82 9.94 18.69
N PRO A 282 7.85 9.01 18.77
CA PRO A 282 7.34 8.26 17.61
C PRO A 282 6.87 9.12 16.43
N ALA A 283 6.48 10.38 16.66
CA ALA A 283 6.09 11.31 15.61
C ALA A 283 7.28 11.84 14.79
N LYS A 284 8.53 11.55 15.20
CA LYS A 284 9.72 11.73 14.36
C LYS A 284 9.94 10.56 13.41
N GLY A 285 9.62 9.35 13.83
CA GLY A 285 9.75 8.16 13.01
C GLY A 285 9.21 6.92 13.71
N LEU A 286 8.47 6.10 12.97
CA LEU A 286 7.96 4.82 13.44
C LEU A 286 8.07 3.76 12.34
N THR A 287 8.68 2.62 12.64
CA THR A 287 8.84 1.48 11.74
C THR A 287 8.17 0.23 12.32
N ALA A 288 7.42 -0.52 11.50
CA ALA A 288 7.02 -1.88 11.81
C ALA A 288 8.17 -2.84 11.49
N LEU A 289 8.54 -3.66 12.47
CA LEU A 289 9.28 -4.90 12.27
C LEU A 289 8.25 -6.03 12.17
N VAL A 290 8.01 -6.52 10.97
CA VAL A 290 7.22 -7.75 10.75
C VAL A 290 8.22 -8.89 10.66
N HIS A 291 8.03 -9.93 11.45
CA HIS A 291 8.99 -11.02 11.58
C HIS A 291 8.31 -12.37 11.77
N ALA A 292 9.00 -13.44 11.41
CA ALA A 292 8.60 -14.79 11.79
C ALA A 292 8.65 -14.97 13.31
N SER A 293 7.70 -15.73 13.87
CA SER A 293 7.71 -16.12 15.29
C SER A 293 8.77 -17.19 15.62
N LYS A 294 9.34 -17.86 14.59
CA LYS A 294 10.43 -18.83 14.76
C LYS A 294 11.74 -18.13 15.11
N SER A 295 12.51 -18.71 16.04
CA SER A 295 13.90 -18.29 16.32
C SER A 295 14.78 -18.50 15.08
N PRO A 296 15.78 -17.64 14.79
CA PRO A 296 16.23 -16.45 15.54
C PRO A 296 15.51 -15.15 15.13
N PHE A 297 14.42 -15.22 14.36
CA PHE A 297 13.88 -14.06 13.69
C PHE A 297 13.20 -13.07 14.66
N ALA A 298 12.53 -13.57 15.71
CA ALA A 298 11.96 -12.75 16.76
C ALA A 298 13.03 -12.06 17.63
N GLU A 299 14.14 -12.75 17.90
CA GLU A 299 15.31 -12.24 18.63
C GLU A 299 16.04 -11.17 17.84
N ARG A 300 16.23 -11.39 16.53
CA ARG A 300 16.79 -10.41 15.60
C ARG A 300 15.91 -9.17 15.46
N ALA A 301 14.59 -9.33 15.31
CA ALA A 301 13.65 -8.21 15.31
C ALA A 301 13.66 -7.45 16.65
N LYS A 302 13.74 -8.16 17.78
CA LYS A 302 13.94 -7.54 19.10
C LYS A 302 15.26 -6.76 19.18
N HIS A 303 16.34 -7.24 18.56
CA HIS A 303 17.63 -6.56 18.53
C HIS A 303 17.61 -5.29 17.66
N LEU A 304 16.99 -5.33 16.46
CA LEU A 304 16.76 -4.11 15.66
C LEU A 304 16.00 -3.02 16.46
N ALA A 305 15.06 -3.45 17.31
CA ALA A 305 14.31 -2.54 18.16
C ALA A 305 15.14 -1.89 19.28
N THR A 306 16.21 -2.52 19.79
CA THR A 306 16.99 -1.94 20.90
C THR A 306 17.77 -0.69 20.49
N PHE A 307 18.09 -0.53 19.22
CA PHE A 307 18.74 0.67 18.67
C PHE A 307 17.82 1.49 17.74
N GLY A 308 16.51 1.20 17.73
CA GLY A 308 15.52 2.05 17.07
C GLY A 308 15.58 2.05 15.54
N ALA A 309 15.98 0.93 14.91
CA ALA A 309 16.17 0.82 13.47
C ALA A 309 14.95 1.33 12.66
N GLN A 310 15.18 2.17 11.66
CA GLN A 310 14.13 2.74 10.79
C GLN A 310 14.30 2.26 9.35
N ALA A 311 13.19 1.97 8.65
CA ALA A 311 13.25 1.47 7.28
C ALA A 311 13.69 2.54 6.27
N ALA A 312 13.31 3.80 6.52
CA ALA A 312 13.57 4.93 5.64
C ALA A 312 14.82 5.77 6.04
N LEU A 313 15.65 5.29 6.99
CA LEU A 313 16.94 5.89 7.32
C LEU A 313 18.06 4.87 7.16
N VAL A 314 19.03 5.16 6.28
CA VAL A 314 20.21 4.30 6.08
C VAL A 314 21.12 4.38 7.31
N ALA A 315 21.54 3.22 7.83
CA ALA A 315 22.43 3.16 8.97
C ALA A 315 23.79 3.83 8.68
N GLY A 316 24.27 4.66 9.61
CA GLY A 316 25.44 5.51 9.40
C GLY A 316 26.82 4.83 9.51
N SER A 317 26.88 3.54 9.89
CA SER A 317 28.16 2.81 10.02
C SER A 317 28.15 1.51 9.21
N PRO A 318 29.31 1.08 8.66
CA PRO A 318 29.43 -0.19 7.93
C PRO A 318 29.03 -1.42 8.76
N TYR A 319 29.28 -1.38 10.08
CA TYR A 319 28.85 -2.40 11.03
C TYR A 319 27.32 -2.54 11.06
N TYR A 320 26.58 -1.44 11.24
CA TYR A 320 25.11 -1.49 11.28
C TYR A 320 24.52 -1.81 9.91
N GLN A 321 25.11 -1.32 8.82
CA GLN A 321 24.69 -1.69 7.46
C GLN A 321 24.81 -3.20 7.22
N LEU A 322 25.93 -3.82 7.64
CA LEU A 322 26.12 -5.27 7.56
C LEU A 322 25.15 -6.03 8.48
N LEU A 323 25.04 -5.64 9.76
CA LEU A 323 24.19 -6.28 10.75
C LEU A 323 22.71 -6.26 10.34
N VAL A 324 22.19 -5.08 9.98
CA VAL A 324 20.79 -4.93 9.56
C VAL A 324 20.53 -5.72 8.28
N GLY A 325 21.41 -5.62 7.27
CA GLY A 325 21.25 -6.39 6.02
C GLY A 325 21.21 -7.91 6.26
N ARG A 326 22.06 -8.43 7.15
CA ARG A 326 22.07 -9.87 7.52
C ARG A 326 20.85 -10.29 8.34
N ILE A 327 20.32 -9.42 9.21
CA ILE A 327 19.07 -9.67 9.93
C ILE A 327 17.89 -9.74 8.96
N LEU A 328 17.83 -8.81 8.01
CA LEU A 328 16.78 -8.68 7.01
C LEU A 328 16.79 -9.77 5.93
N GLY A 329 17.91 -10.49 5.79
CA GLY A 329 18.05 -11.63 4.89
C GLY A 329 18.62 -11.30 3.50
N TYR A 330 19.19 -10.11 3.30
CA TYR A 330 19.77 -9.68 2.02
C TYR A 330 21.00 -10.54 1.63
N ASP A 331 21.27 -10.66 0.33
CA ASP A 331 22.44 -11.36 -0.20
C ASP A 331 23.73 -10.67 0.27
N ALA A 332 24.72 -11.46 0.68
CA ALA A 332 26.01 -10.98 1.17
C ALA A 332 26.66 -9.93 0.23
N ARG A 333 26.64 -10.22 -1.07
CA ARG A 333 27.26 -9.39 -2.12
C ARG A 333 26.52 -8.07 -2.32
N ASN A 334 25.20 -8.09 -2.11
CA ASN A 334 24.35 -6.90 -2.23
C ASN A 334 24.56 -5.98 -1.02
N ILE A 335 24.72 -6.55 0.19
CA ILE A 335 25.10 -5.82 1.39
C ILE A 335 26.51 -5.20 1.23
N GLU A 336 27.49 -5.99 0.79
CA GLU A 336 28.87 -5.53 0.53
C GLU A 336 28.90 -4.38 -0.48
N ALA A 337 28.14 -4.51 -1.58
CA ALA A 337 28.00 -3.45 -2.59
C ALA A 337 27.37 -2.18 -2.02
N HIS A 338 26.29 -2.30 -1.25
CA HIS A 338 25.62 -1.15 -0.62
C HIS A 338 26.55 -0.41 0.34
N VAL A 339 27.29 -1.14 1.18
CA VAL A 339 28.27 -0.54 2.11
C VAL A 339 29.33 0.25 1.34
N ALA A 340 29.89 -0.34 0.28
CA ALA A 340 30.88 0.33 -0.57
C ALA A 340 30.32 1.57 -1.29
N GLU A 341 29.09 1.50 -1.78
CA GLU A 341 28.39 2.64 -2.42
C GLU A 341 28.21 3.82 -1.46
N LYS A 342 27.97 3.57 -0.17
CA LYS A 342 27.89 4.61 0.86
C LYS A 342 29.26 5.05 1.41
N GLY A 343 30.36 4.65 0.76
CA GLY A 343 31.74 4.99 1.17
C GLY A 343 32.25 4.21 2.38
N GLY A 344 31.54 3.17 2.80
CA GLY A 344 31.94 2.27 3.88
C GLY A 344 32.90 1.17 3.43
N VAL A 345 33.58 0.54 4.39
CA VAL A 345 34.45 -0.62 4.16
C VAL A 345 34.16 -1.69 5.21
N LEU A 346 33.92 -2.92 4.77
CA LEU A 346 33.77 -4.08 5.65
C LEU A 346 35.14 -4.71 5.93
N THR A 347 35.70 -4.40 7.09
CA THR A 347 36.94 -5.03 7.56
C THR A 347 36.65 -6.40 8.18
N ALA A 348 37.67 -7.27 8.24
CA ALA A 348 37.54 -8.58 8.88
C ALA A 348 37.06 -8.49 10.35
N ALA A 349 37.45 -7.43 11.08
CA ALA A 349 36.97 -7.18 12.44
C ALA A 349 35.47 -6.85 12.50
N ILE A 350 34.96 -6.04 11.57
CA ILE A 350 33.52 -5.73 11.47
C ILE A 350 32.72 -6.99 11.14
N VAL A 351 33.20 -7.79 10.18
CA VAL A 351 32.54 -9.05 9.79
C VAL A 351 32.53 -10.05 10.96
N ALA A 352 33.63 -10.17 11.70
CA ALA A 352 33.74 -11.06 12.86
C ALA A 352 32.81 -10.64 14.01
N GLU A 353 32.73 -9.35 14.33
CA GLU A 353 31.85 -8.85 15.40
C GLU A 353 30.37 -9.03 15.03
N VAL A 354 29.96 -8.70 13.79
CA VAL A 354 28.59 -8.97 13.34
C VAL A 354 28.26 -10.47 13.35
N ALA A 355 29.20 -11.34 12.98
CA ALA A 355 28.98 -12.80 13.05
C ALA A 355 28.78 -13.28 14.50
N LYS A 356 29.57 -12.77 15.44
CA LYS A 356 29.44 -13.03 16.89
C LYS A 356 28.09 -12.56 17.44
N ASP A 357 27.65 -11.35 17.08
CA ASP A 357 26.36 -10.82 17.56
C ASP A 357 25.18 -11.58 16.95
N LEU A 358 25.23 -11.92 15.66
CA LEU A 358 24.22 -12.77 15.02
C LEU A 358 24.14 -14.18 15.62
N ALA A 359 25.26 -14.74 16.06
CA ALA A 359 25.30 -16.02 16.77
C ALA A 359 24.70 -15.91 18.18
N ALA A 360 24.96 -14.83 18.91
CA ALA A 360 24.34 -14.55 20.21
C ALA A 360 22.81 -14.38 20.12
N LEU A 361 22.29 -13.99 18.95
CA LEU A 361 20.85 -13.89 18.65
C LEU A 361 20.22 -15.21 18.17
N ALA A 362 20.97 -16.31 18.11
CA ALA A 362 20.49 -17.62 17.68
C ALA A 362 20.56 -18.68 18.81
N PRO A 363 19.63 -18.65 19.79
CA PRO A 363 19.57 -19.60 20.91
C PRO A 363 19.09 -21.00 20.44
N GLY A 364 19.96 -21.66 19.68
CA GLY A 364 19.68 -22.89 18.94
C GLY A 364 20.71 -23.23 17.86
N GLY A 365 21.67 -22.34 17.59
CA GLY A 365 22.77 -22.56 16.65
C GLY A 365 22.41 -22.20 15.21
N ASP A 366 21.37 -22.83 14.67
CA ASP A 366 21.00 -22.71 13.25
C ASP A 366 19.86 -21.71 13.01
N SER A 367 19.96 -20.96 11.91
CA SER A 367 18.80 -20.24 11.37
C SER A 367 17.94 -21.21 10.56
N PRO A 368 16.60 -21.17 10.65
CA PRO A 368 15.73 -21.96 9.78
C PRO A 368 16.07 -21.72 8.31
N ALA A 369 16.03 -22.78 7.51
CA ALA A 369 16.10 -22.65 6.06
C ALA A 369 14.99 -21.71 5.55
N THR A 370 15.27 -20.98 4.48
CA THR A 370 14.24 -20.24 3.73
C THR A 370 13.84 -21.05 2.48
N PRO A 371 12.54 -21.24 2.19
CA PRO A 371 11.40 -20.72 2.95
C PRO A 371 11.22 -21.41 4.32
N TRP A 372 10.90 -20.62 5.36
CA TRP A 372 10.74 -21.15 6.73
C TRP A 372 9.31 -21.65 7.04
N ARG A 373 8.38 -21.47 6.09
CA ARG A 373 7.04 -22.07 6.03
C ARG A 373 6.68 -22.29 4.56
N ASP A 374 5.86 -23.29 4.26
CA ASP A 374 5.53 -23.65 2.88
C ASP A 374 4.42 -22.77 2.27
N GLU A 375 3.50 -22.29 3.10
CA GLU A 375 2.28 -21.59 2.65
C GLU A 375 2.20 -20.13 3.12
N TYR A 376 1.26 -19.39 2.53
CA TYR A 376 0.81 -18.11 3.07
C TYR A 376 -0.15 -18.41 4.23
N GLY A 377 0.00 -17.75 5.38
CA GLY A 377 -1.08 -17.73 6.38
C GLY A 377 -2.31 -17.04 5.79
N ARG A 378 -3.52 -17.35 6.27
CA ARG A 378 -4.78 -16.77 5.74
C ARG A 378 -4.66 -15.26 5.52
N SER A 379 -5.01 -14.79 4.33
CA SER A 379 -5.13 -13.35 4.04
C SER A 379 -6.39 -12.77 4.68
N PHE A 380 -6.53 -11.44 4.63
CA PHE A 380 -7.75 -10.77 5.05
C PHE A 380 -8.98 -11.25 4.28
N ASP A 381 -8.87 -11.37 2.96
CA ASP A 381 -9.99 -11.75 2.10
C ASP A 381 -10.39 -13.22 2.34
N ASP A 382 -9.42 -14.12 2.55
CA ASP A 382 -9.68 -15.51 2.95
C ASP A 382 -10.39 -15.57 4.32
N LEU A 383 -9.94 -14.76 5.30
CA LEU A 383 -10.54 -14.77 6.64
C LEU A 383 -11.99 -14.28 6.65
N VAL A 384 -12.30 -13.26 5.85
CA VAL A 384 -13.67 -12.75 5.70
C VAL A 384 -14.57 -13.79 5.03
N GLY A 385 -14.07 -14.55 4.05
CA GLY A 385 -14.82 -15.61 3.38
C GLY A 385 -15.03 -16.88 4.23
N ASP A 386 -14.01 -17.31 4.99
CA ASP A 386 -14.01 -18.61 5.68
C ASP A 386 -14.47 -18.56 7.15
N ASP A 387 -14.23 -17.44 7.85
CA ASP A 387 -14.37 -17.33 9.31
C ASP A 387 -14.77 -15.90 9.71
N GLU A 388 -15.99 -15.51 9.32
CA GLU A 388 -16.59 -14.21 9.64
C GLU A 388 -16.49 -13.85 11.13
N GLU A 389 -16.57 -14.82 12.05
CA GLU A 389 -16.40 -14.54 13.48
C GLU A 389 -14.95 -14.18 13.82
N ALA A 390 -13.93 -14.83 13.24
CA ALA A 390 -12.55 -14.39 13.36
C ALA A 390 -12.31 -13.03 12.70
N ALA A 391 -12.89 -12.78 11.52
CA ALA A 391 -12.81 -11.49 10.86
C ALA A 391 -13.42 -10.38 11.73
N ALA A 392 -14.66 -10.54 12.20
CA ALA A 392 -15.34 -9.59 13.08
C ALA A 392 -14.58 -9.37 14.41
N ARG A 393 -13.92 -10.40 14.96
CA ARG A 393 -13.04 -10.24 16.12
C ARG A 393 -11.86 -9.34 15.78
N VAL A 394 -11.13 -9.59 14.69
CA VAL A 394 -9.89 -8.87 14.34
C VAL A 394 -10.15 -7.45 13.83
N PHE A 395 -11.15 -7.30 12.96
CA PHE A 395 -11.42 -6.09 12.17
C PHE A 395 -12.66 -5.31 12.64
N GLY A 396 -13.43 -5.85 13.59
CA GLY A 396 -14.70 -5.27 14.04
C GLY A 396 -15.89 -5.76 13.22
N SER A 397 -17.10 -5.68 13.81
CA SER A 397 -18.32 -6.23 13.19
C SER A 397 -18.68 -5.56 11.85
N ALA A 398 -18.38 -4.27 11.67
CA ALA A 398 -18.74 -3.52 10.47
C ALA A 398 -18.06 -3.98 9.16
N VAL A 399 -17.14 -4.95 9.24
CA VAL A 399 -16.43 -5.56 8.10
C VAL A 399 -17.13 -6.83 7.59
N VAL A 400 -17.96 -7.44 8.43
CA VAL A 400 -18.87 -8.54 8.05
C VAL A 400 -20.25 -7.89 7.83
N GLY A 401 -20.90 -8.19 6.70
CA GLY A 401 -22.04 -7.39 6.24
C GLY A 401 -23.25 -7.43 7.20
N ASP A 402 -23.49 -6.33 7.93
CA ASP A 402 -24.77 -6.08 8.61
C ASP A 402 -25.86 -5.77 7.55
N GLU A 403 -26.46 -6.81 6.96
CA GLU A 403 -27.86 -6.70 6.54
C GLU A 403 -28.74 -6.59 7.81
N GLU A 404 -29.59 -5.57 7.84
CA GLU A 404 -30.56 -5.25 8.93
C GLU A 404 -30.06 -4.59 10.23
N GLY A 405 -29.70 -3.30 10.11
CA GLY A 405 -30.19 -2.18 10.96
C GLY A 405 -30.58 -2.39 12.45
N GLY A 406 -29.84 -1.75 13.36
CA GLY A 406 -30.24 -1.65 14.78
C GLY A 406 -29.62 -0.48 15.57
N LYS A 407 -30.41 0.55 15.91
CA LYS A 407 -30.01 1.62 16.85
C LYS A 407 -29.69 1.09 18.25
N LYS A 408 -28.49 1.39 18.79
CA LYS A 408 -28.15 1.69 20.21
C LYS A 408 -26.64 2.00 20.31
N GLY A 409 -26.12 2.76 21.27
CA GLY A 409 -26.80 3.35 22.42
C GLY A 409 -25.92 3.88 23.57
N GLY A 410 -24.66 4.30 23.33
CA GLY A 410 -23.95 5.30 24.14
C GLY A 410 -23.18 4.90 25.42
N LYS A 411 -22.44 5.90 25.94
CA LYS A 411 -21.64 5.97 27.19
C LYS A 411 -20.31 5.15 27.16
N ARG A 412 -19.22 5.57 27.83
CA ARG A 412 -19.04 6.60 28.88
C ARG A 412 -17.58 7.14 28.88
N ARG A 413 -17.39 8.47 28.94
CA ARG A 413 -16.06 9.11 28.93
C ARG A 413 -15.42 9.07 30.33
N GLY A 414 -14.36 8.29 30.53
CA GLY A 414 -13.62 8.17 31.79
C GLY A 414 -12.42 9.10 31.87
N LYS A 415 -12.45 10.09 32.77
CA LYS A 415 -11.38 11.09 32.97
C LYS A 415 -10.37 10.57 34.01
N ARG A 416 -9.09 10.37 33.65
CA ARG A 416 -7.99 10.10 34.61
C ARG A 416 -6.88 11.14 34.51
N LYS A 417 -6.31 11.49 35.67
CA LYS A 417 -5.31 12.54 35.86
C LYS A 417 -3.89 11.98 35.83
N GLY A 418 -3.01 12.69 35.12
CA GLY A 418 -1.74 13.26 35.62
C GLY A 418 -0.75 12.43 36.46
N GLY A 419 0.46 12.29 35.91
CA GLY A 419 1.68 11.85 36.59
C GLY A 419 2.62 11.13 35.61
N ARG A 420 3.93 11.39 35.55
CA ARG A 420 4.77 12.39 36.25
C ARG A 420 6.04 12.59 35.39
N SER A 421 6.58 13.80 35.35
CA SER A 421 7.84 14.09 34.66
C SER A 421 9.05 13.67 35.49
N THR A 422 10.05 13.08 34.83
CA THR A 422 11.46 13.10 35.27
C THR A 422 12.36 13.13 34.03
N ALA A 423 13.03 14.26 33.80
CA ALA A 423 13.97 14.44 32.71
C ALA A 423 15.41 14.22 33.19
N SER A 424 16.11 13.26 32.58
CA SER A 424 17.57 13.09 32.57
C SER A 424 17.87 11.88 31.66
N SER A 425 18.76 11.92 30.66
CA SER A 425 19.65 13.00 30.21
C SER A 425 19.83 12.91 28.69
N VAL A 426 19.97 14.05 28.01
CA VAL A 426 19.84 14.16 26.54
C VAL A 426 21.21 14.08 25.81
N ALA A 427 22.30 13.86 26.54
CA ALA A 427 23.67 14.02 26.02
C ALA A 427 24.17 12.87 25.11
N ASP A 428 23.70 11.63 25.29
CA ASP A 428 24.29 10.46 24.61
C ASP A 428 23.63 10.11 23.25
N ALA A 429 22.46 10.68 22.94
CA ALA A 429 21.76 10.40 21.68
C ALA A 429 22.35 11.12 20.47
N GLU A 430 23.00 12.28 20.67
CA GLU A 430 23.57 13.09 19.58
C GLU A 430 24.85 12.49 18.96
N ALA A 431 25.46 11.49 19.59
CA ALA A 431 26.70 10.87 19.11
C ALA A 431 26.50 9.78 18.04
N MET A 432 25.30 9.19 17.91
CA MET A 432 25.05 8.07 16.99
C MET A 432 24.63 8.51 15.57
N PHE A 433 24.15 9.75 15.41
CA PHE A 433 23.73 10.30 14.12
C PHE A 433 24.73 11.37 13.70
N GLY A 434 25.78 10.94 13.01
CA GLY A 434 26.96 11.75 12.73
C GLY A 434 26.64 13.14 12.16
N ARG A 435 27.17 14.18 12.80
CA ARG A 435 27.16 15.54 12.27
C ARG A 435 27.78 15.56 10.87
N ARG A 436 27.00 15.92 9.85
CA ARG A 436 27.58 16.42 8.60
C ARG A 436 28.38 17.69 8.91
N GLY A 437 29.64 17.71 8.48
CA GLY A 437 30.50 18.88 8.61
C GLY A 437 29.97 20.07 7.81
N ARG A 438 30.44 21.26 8.19
CA ARG A 438 30.44 22.44 7.31
C ARG A 438 31.54 22.32 6.26
#